data_AF-A0A1I0I5Y7-F1
#
_entry.id   AF-A0A1I0I5Y7-F1
#
_cell.length_a   1.000
_cell.length_b   1.000
_cell.length_c   1.000
_cell.angle_alpha   90.00
_cell.angle_beta   90.00
_cell.angle_gamma   90.00
#
_symmetry.space_group_name_H-M   'P 1'
#
loop_
_entity.id
_entity.type
_entity.pdbx_description
1 polymer ?
#
loop_
_entity_poly.entity_id
_entity_poly.type
_entity_poly.pdbx_seq_one_letter_code
_entity_poly.pdbx_strand_id
1 'polypeptide(L)'
;MPPPSNHDSAAPSEPLVLPGADQDVFGALPPALRQCLAKAARVILIANNPAISQADFDALGVGADDVVISFNLCIKAALLKPESVNLFVHGFNAPDCYFFGLPASTGVTQLAAQPGARCFTLLVGCAVPLCPLPDVALYWDRIPLPALAEHYPVDRPNGKRFVGPSTGFNVLVLLDWLRAHAGYPYRLMTLGFSNEAGKLWGGHAWDYERNWLLGADVEVIALKPRSWWRKLLFSK
;
A
#
# COMPACT_ATOMS: atom_id res chain seq x y z
N MET A 1 22.22 40.23 48.14
CA MET A 1 22.51 38.96 47.45
C MET A 1 21.18 38.34 47.05
N PRO A 2 20.89 38.15 45.76
CA PRO A 2 19.70 37.40 45.33
C PRO A 2 19.96 35.89 45.46
N PRO A 3 18.93 35.05 45.66
CA PRO A 3 19.08 33.61 45.73
C PRO A 3 19.37 33.02 44.32
N PRO A 4 20.02 31.84 44.23
CA PRO A 4 20.35 31.24 42.96
C PRO A 4 19.08 30.72 42.26
N SER A 5 18.99 31.01 40.96
CA SER A 5 18.00 30.46 40.03
C SER A 5 18.30 28.98 39.77
N ASN A 6 17.32 28.11 40.03
CA ASN A 6 17.37 26.71 39.63
C ASN A 6 17.40 26.62 38.10
N HIS A 7 18.58 26.37 37.55
CA HIS A 7 18.75 25.91 36.18
C HIS A 7 18.32 24.44 36.07
N ASP A 8 17.33 24.21 35.23
CA ASP A 8 17.28 23.16 34.21
C ASP A 8 17.76 21.76 34.63
N SER A 9 16.93 21.06 35.41
CA SER A 9 16.82 19.61 35.26
C SER A 9 15.72 19.33 34.25
N ALA A 10 16.04 19.45 32.96
CA ALA A 10 15.22 18.85 31.91
C ALA A 10 15.24 17.34 32.13
N ALA A 11 14.11 16.78 32.56
CA ALA A 11 13.93 15.34 32.57
C ALA A 11 14.27 14.78 31.17
N PRO A 12 14.94 13.63 31.06
CA PRO A 12 15.11 13.00 29.77
C PRO A 12 13.72 12.80 29.17
N SER A 13 13.45 13.50 28.07
CA SER A 13 12.24 13.30 27.28
C SER A 13 12.17 11.81 26.94
N GLU A 14 11.21 11.10 27.52
CA GLU A 14 10.93 9.72 27.12
C GLU A 14 10.86 9.69 25.59
N PRO A 15 11.54 8.75 24.93
CA PRO A 15 11.48 8.65 23.48
C PRO A 15 10.01 8.53 23.10
N LEU A 16 9.55 9.40 22.21
CA LEU A 16 8.19 9.39 21.69
C LEU A 16 7.94 8.00 21.08
N VAL A 17 7.32 7.09 21.82
CA VAL A 17 6.95 5.76 21.32
C VAL A 17 5.82 5.98 20.32
N LEU A 18 6.17 5.96 19.03
CA LEU A 18 5.20 6.10 17.96
C LEU A 18 4.23 4.90 18.00
N PRO A 19 2.91 5.11 17.85
CA PRO A 19 1.95 4.01 17.78
C PRO A 19 2.36 2.97 16.72
N GLY A 20 2.43 1.71 17.14
CA GLY A 20 2.79 0.59 16.27
C GLY A 20 4.29 0.31 16.12
N ALA A 21 5.16 1.00 16.87
CA ALA A 21 6.61 0.73 16.86
C ALA A 21 6.97 -0.72 17.27
N ASP A 22 6.14 -1.35 18.10
CA ASP A 22 6.24 -2.74 18.56
C ASP A 22 5.30 -3.71 17.80
N GLN A 23 4.65 -3.25 16.73
CA GLN A 23 3.72 -4.07 15.96
C GLN A 23 4.44 -5.29 15.36
N ASP A 24 3.89 -6.49 15.62
CA ASP A 24 4.29 -7.70 14.90
C ASP A 24 3.86 -7.60 13.44
N VAL A 25 4.82 -7.21 12.58
CA VAL A 25 4.59 -6.99 11.15
C VAL A 25 4.07 -8.25 10.46
N PHE A 26 4.61 -9.42 10.81
CA PHE A 26 4.22 -10.69 10.20
C PHE A 26 2.92 -11.23 10.79
N GLY A 27 2.77 -11.16 12.11
CA GLY A 27 1.59 -11.62 12.84
C GLY A 27 0.34 -10.79 12.56
N ALA A 28 0.48 -9.53 12.14
CA ALA A 28 -0.63 -8.67 11.72
C ALA A 28 -1.39 -9.19 10.48
N LEU A 29 -0.78 -10.09 9.69
CA LEU A 29 -1.43 -10.69 8.52
C LEU A 29 -2.35 -11.86 8.93
N PRO A 30 -3.61 -11.88 8.45
CA PRO A 30 -4.48 -13.03 8.62
C PRO A 30 -3.79 -14.35 8.19
N PRO A 31 -3.93 -15.45 8.96
CA PRO A 31 -3.30 -16.72 8.62
C PRO A 31 -3.62 -17.20 7.19
N ALA A 32 -4.86 -17.03 6.74
CA ALA A 32 -5.27 -17.40 5.38
C ALA A 32 -4.55 -16.56 4.30
N LEU A 33 -4.33 -15.26 4.54
CA LEU A 33 -3.55 -14.41 3.64
C LEU A 33 -2.08 -14.83 3.61
N ARG A 34 -1.48 -15.13 4.76
CA ARG A 34 -0.10 -15.65 4.84
C ARG A 34 0.07 -16.95 4.04
N GLN A 35 -0.90 -17.86 4.13
CA GLN A 35 -0.89 -19.09 3.34
C GLN A 35 -1.02 -18.83 1.83
N CYS A 36 -1.85 -17.87 1.43
CA CYS A 36 -1.97 -17.47 0.04
C CYS A 36 -0.65 -16.88 -0.49
N LEU A 37 -0.03 -15.96 0.26
CA LEU A 37 1.26 -15.35 -0.09
C LEU A 37 2.40 -16.39 -0.16
N ALA A 38 2.45 -17.34 0.77
CA ALA A 38 3.46 -18.40 0.76
C ALA A 38 3.39 -19.32 -0.47
N LYS A 39 2.20 -19.47 -1.07
CA LYS A 39 1.97 -20.28 -2.27
C LYS A 39 2.00 -19.48 -3.56
N ALA A 40 1.99 -18.14 -3.46
CA ALA A 40 1.82 -17.30 -4.61
C ALA A 40 3.00 -17.42 -5.57
N ALA A 41 2.71 -17.53 -6.87
CA ALA A 41 3.73 -17.44 -7.91
C ALA A 41 4.09 -15.97 -8.18
N ARG A 42 3.08 -15.09 -8.14
CA ARG A 42 3.22 -13.66 -8.39
C ARG A 42 2.35 -12.88 -7.42
N VAL A 43 2.87 -11.73 -7.00
CA VAL A 43 2.09 -10.69 -6.33
C VAL A 43 2.12 -9.46 -7.22
N ILE A 44 0.95 -9.02 -7.67
CA ILE A 44 0.79 -8.00 -8.72
C ILE A 44 0.06 -6.80 -8.14
N LEU A 45 0.75 -5.68 -8.00
CA LEU A 45 0.19 -4.42 -7.53
C LEU A 45 -0.35 -3.63 -8.71
N ILE A 46 -1.66 -3.40 -8.72
CA ILE A 46 -2.34 -2.68 -9.80
C ILE A 46 -2.67 -1.28 -9.32
N ALA A 47 -1.97 -0.29 -9.88
CA ALA A 47 -2.23 1.11 -9.55
C ALA A 47 -3.67 1.52 -9.95
N ASN A 48 -4.17 2.57 -9.31
CA ASN A 48 -5.39 3.28 -9.76
C ASN A 48 -5.11 4.16 -10.98
N ASN A 49 -4.33 3.65 -11.95
CA ASN A 49 -3.94 4.38 -13.13
C ASN A 49 -5.04 4.26 -14.21
N PRO A 50 -5.64 5.37 -14.68
CA PRO A 50 -6.68 5.34 -15.72
C PRO A 50 -6.13 4.91 -17.10
N ALA A 51 -4.81 4.87 -17.30
CA ALA A 51 -4.20 4.30 -18.50
C ALA A 51 -4.42 2.79 -18.62
N ILE A 52 -4.45 2.07 -17.49
CA ILE A 52 -4.64 0.61 -17.45
C ILE A 52 -5.99 0.24 -18.07
N SER A 53 -5.94 -0.60 -19.10
CA SER A 53 -7.05 -1.15 -19.85
C SER A 53 -7.30 -2.63 -19.55
N GLN A 54 -8.43 -3.16 -20.02
CA GLN A 54 -8.70 -4.61 -19.99
C GLN A 54 -7.58 -5.40 -20.68
N ALA A 55 -7.06 -4.91 -21.82
CA ALA A 55 -6.02 -5.60 -22.57
C ALA A 55 -4.69 -5.68 -21.83
N ASP A 56 -4.41 -4.75 -20.91
CA ASP A 56 -3.26 -4.81 -20.00
C ASP A 56 -3.48 -5.94 -18.99
N PHE A 57 -4.67 -5.99 -18.38
CA PHE A 57 -5.03 -7.01 -17.40
C PHE A 57 -5.04 -8.42 -18.01
N ASP A 58 -5.61 -8.57 -19.21
CA ASP A 58 -5.64 -9.85 -19.92
C ASP A 58 -4.23 -10.36 -20.24
N ALA A 59 -3.30 -9.44 -20.57
CA ALA A 59 -1.91 -9.78 -20.85
C ALA A 59 -1.14 -10.26 -19.63
N LEU A 60 -1.58 -9.91 -18.42
CA LEU A 60 -1.00 -10.47 -17.20
C LEU A 60 -1.26 -11.97 -17.09
N GLY A 61 -2.32 -12.47 -17.72
CA GLY A 61 -2.71 -13.87 -17.60
C GLY A 61 -2.92 -14.27 -16.14
N VAL A 62 -3.63 -13.44 -15.36
CA VAL A 62 -3.89 -13.71 -13.93
C VAL A 62 -4.58 -15.07 -13.77
N GLY A 63 -3.97 -15.94 -12.98
CA GLY A 63 -4.42 -17.27 -12.61
C GLY A 63 -4.72 -17.40 -11.12
N ALA A 64 -4.99 -18.63 -10.68
CA ALA A 64 -5.52 -18.90 -9.33
C ALA A 64 -4.49 -18.69 -8.21
N ASP A 65 -3.19 -18.87 -8.48
CA ASP A 65 -2.13 -18.70 -7.49
C ASP A 65 -1.49 -17.31 -7.52
N ASP A 66 -2.07 -16.37 -8.27
CA ASP A 66 -1.65 -14.98 -8.23
C ASP A 66 -2.39 -14.22 -7.15
N VAL A 67 -1.66 -13.34 -6.46
CA VAL A 67 -2.23 -12.35 -5.55
C VAL A 67 -2.29 -11.01 -6.29
N VAL A 68 -3.49 -10.50 -6.48
CA VAL A 68 -3.74 -9.23 -7.15
C VAL A 68 -4.12 -8.18 -6.11
N ILE A 69 -3.39 -7.07 -6.11
CA ILE A 69 -3.55 -6.00 -5.12
C ILE A 69 -4.16 -4.77 -5.78
N SER A 70 -5.25 -4.29 -5.19
CA SER A 70 -5.94 -3.06 -5.60
C SER A 70 -6.00 -2.05 -4.45
N PHE A 71 -5.99 -0.76 -4.77
CA PHE A 71 -5.81 0.30 -3.77
C PHE A 71 -7.03 1.21 -3.63
N ASN A 72 -7.28 1.66 -2.41
CA ASN A 72 -8.23 2.71 -2.03
C ASN A 72 -9.62 2.45 -2.63
N LEU A 73 -10.05 3.26 -3.60
CA LEU A 73 -11.35 3.10 -4.26
C LEU A 73 -11.48 1.81 -5.10
N CYS A 74 -10.38 1.06 -5.28
CA CYS A 74 -10.33 -0.19 -6.03
C CYS A 74 -11.00 -0.07 -7.40
N ILE A 75 -10.68 1.00 -8.14
CA ILE A 75 -11.39 1.38 -9.38
C ILE A 75 -11.28 0.32 -10.50
N LYS A 76 -10.36 -0.64 -10.32
CA LYS A 76 -10.13 -1.77 -11.23
C LYS A 76 -10.82 -3.06 -10.80
N ALA A 77 -11.68 -3.02 -9.77
CA ALA A 77 -12.36 -4.20 -9.23
C ALA A 77 -13.11 -5.02 -10.30
N ALA A 78 -13.69 -4.36 -11.30
CA ALA A 78 -14.38 -5.03 -12.41
C ALA A 78 -13.46 -5.88 -13.32
N LEU A 79 -12.15 -5.68 -13.25
CA LEU A 79 -11.15 -6.48 -14.00
C LEU A 79 -10.70 -7.71 -13.21
N LEU A 80 -10.96 -7.75 -11.90
CA LEU A 80 -10.48 -8.79 -11.00
C LEU A 80 -11.26 -10.08 -11.19
N LYS A 81 -10.59 -11.18 -10.86
CA LYS A 81 -11.11 -12.54 -11.02
C LYS A 81 -11.36 -13.19 -9.67
N PRO A 82 -12.50 -13.89 -9.47
CA PRO A 82 -12.78 -14.59 -8.22
C PRO A 82 -11.82 -15.77 -8.01
N GLU A 83 -11.24 -16.30 -9.09
CA GLU A 83 -10.29 -17.41 -9.03
C GLU A 83 -8.95 -16.98 -8.45
N SER A 84 -8.53 -15.72 -8.57
CA SER A 84 -7.28 -15.23 -7.97
C SER A 84 -7.45 -14.86 -6.49
N VAL A 85 -6.34 -14.66 -5.80
CA VAL A 85 -6.36 -14.05 -4.46
C VAL A 85 -6.41 -12.54 -4.64
N ASN A 86 -7.40 -11.87 -4.04
CA ASN A 86 -7.60 -10.43 -4.18
C ASN A 86 -7.35 -9.74 -2.83
N LEU A 87 -6.39 -8.81 -2.80
CA LEU A 87 -6.07 -8.01 -1.61
C LEU A 87 -6.44 -6.55 -1.86
N PHE A 88 -7.40 -6.05 -1.08
CA PHE A 88 -7.86 -4.67 -1.14
C PHE A 88 -7.19 -3.84 -0.06
N VAL A 89 -6.42 -2.84 -0.48
CA VAL A 89 -5.61 -2.04 0.43
C VAL A 89 -6.19 -0.65 0.55
N HIS A 90 -6.47 -0.20 1.77
CA HIS A 90 -7.01 1.13 2.03
C HIS A 90 -6.07 1.95 2.92
N GLY A 91 -5.69 3.14 2.44
CA GLY A 91 -4.95 4.10 3.22
C GLY A 91 -5.87 4.88 4.16
N PHE A 92 -5.39 5.17 5.37
CA PHE A 92 -6.08 6.01 6.33
C PHE A 92 -5.93 7.50 6.02
N ASN A 93 -7.02 8.25 6.14
CA ASN A 93 -7.03 9.71 6.12
C ASN A 93 -7.13 10.22 7.56
N ALA A 94 -5.99 10.56 8.16
CA ALA A 94 -5.92 10.92 9.57
C ALA A 94 -6.79 12.12 9.99
N PRO A 95 -6.86 13.24 9.23
CA PRO A 95 -7.70 14.39 9.59
C PRO A 95 -9.19 14.06 9.76
N ASP A 96 -9.73 13.20 8.89
CA ASP A 96 -11.17 12.90 8.84
C ASP A 96 -11.51 11.49 9.34
N CYS A 97 -10.52 10.77 9.87
CA CYS A 97 -10.65 9.44 10.47
C CYS A 97 -11.40 8.40 9.63
N TYR A 98 -11.10 8.30 8.33
CA TYR A 98 -11.67 7.27 7.44
C TYR A 98 -10.60 6.58 6.58
N PHE A 99 -10.95 5.43 6.01
CA PHE A 99 -10.11 4.74 5.03
C PHE A 99 -10.61 5.00 3.61
N PHE A 100 -9.71 5.38 2.71
CA PHE A 100 -10.08 5.66 1.32
C PHE A 100 -10.69 4.43 0.65
N GLY A 101 -11.90 4.59 0.10
CA GLY A 101 -12.60 3.51 -0.59
C GLY A 101 -13.33 2.53 0.33
N LEU A 102 -13.46 2.86 1.62
CA LEU A 102 -14.43 2.24 2.51
C LEU A 102 -15.61 3.19 2.77
N PRO A 103 -16.87 2.71 2.77
CA PRO A 103 -17.29 1.34 2.46
C PRO A 103 -16.95 0.92 1.03
N ALA A 104 -16.71 -0.38 0.84
CA ALA A 104 -16.25 -0.94 -0.42
C ALA A 104 -17.27 -0.71 -1.55
N SER A 105 -16.79 -0.56 -2.77
CA SER A 105 -17.65 -0.41 -3.94
C SER A 105 -18.46 -1.69 -4.21
N THR A 106 -19.58 -1.55 -4.91
CA THR A 106 -20.43 -2.69 -5.29
C THR A 106 -19.65 -3.79 -6.01
N GLY A 107 -18.68 -3.43 -6.88
CA GLY A 107 -17.85 -4.42 -7.58
C GLY A 107 -16.97 -5.25 -6.65
N VAL A 108 -16.37 -4.62 -5.63
CA VAL A 108 -15.59 -5.33 -4.61
C VAL A 108 -16.50 -6.24 -3.78
N THR A 109 -17.64 -5.72 -3.32
CA THR A 109 -18.61 -6.49 -2.52
C THR A 109 -19.17 -7.68 -3.30
N GLN A 110 -19.47 -7.51 -4.58
CA GLN A 110 -19.93 -8.59 -5.45
C GLN A 110 -18.86 -9.65 -5.67
N LEU A 111 -17.59 -9.25 -5.85
CA LEU A 111 -16.48 -10.20 -5.97
C LEU A 111 -16.31 -11.02 -4.70
N ALA A 112 -16.31 -10.36 -3.54
CA ALA A 112 -16.14 -11.01 -2.24
C ALA A 112 -17.30 -11.95 -1.89
N ALA A 113 -18.50 -11.70 -2.42
CA ALA A 113 -19.67 -12.55 -2.20
C ALA A 113 -19.67 -13.84 -3.06
N GLN A 114 -18.74 -14.00 -4.01
CA GLN A 114 -18.72 -15.20 -4.86
C GLN A 114 -18.22 -16.42 -4.08
N PRO A 115 -18.82 -17.61 -4.30
CA PRO A 115 -18.37 -18.84 -3.65
C PRO A 115 -16.88 -19.12 -3.93
N GLY A 116 -16.10 -19.33 -2.87
CA GLY A 116 -14.67 -19.64 -2.98
C GLY A 116 -13.77 -18.43 -3.28
N ALA A 117 -14.32 -17.22 -3.35
CA ALA A 117 -13.52 -16.01 -3.51
C ALA A 117 -12.56 -15.82 -2.32
N ARG A 118 -11.29 -15.60 -2.63
CA ARG A 118 -10.24 -15.32 -1.63
C ARG A 118 -9.97 -13.83 -1.61
N CYS A 119 -10.81 -13.10 -0.89
CA CYS A 119 -10.72 -11.66 -0.76
C CYS A 119 -10.26 -11.28 0.65
N PHE A 120 -9.23 -10.43 0.74
CA PHE A 120 -8.67 -9.94 1.99
C PHE A 120 -8.62 -8.41 1.97
N THR A 121 -8.64 -7.82 3.16
CA THR A 121 -8.50 -6.37 3.33
C THR A 121 -7.23 -6.06 4.10
N LEU A 122 -6.50 -5.04 3.68
CA LEU A 122 -5.34 -4.53 4.41
C LEU A 122 -5.49 -3.02 4.60
N LEU A 123 -5.42 -2.59 5.85
CA LEU A 123 -5.55 -1.21 6.26
C LEU A 123 -4.15 -0.69 6.62
N VAL A 124 -3.72 0.41 6.01
CA VAL A 124 -2.41 1.03 6.29
C VAL A 124 -2.56 2.45 6.80
N GLY A 125 -1.60 2.88 7.61
CA GLY A 125 -1.54 4.24 8.11
C GLY A 125 -2.52 4.52 9.25
N CYS A 126 -3.04 3.48 9.91
CA CYS A 126 -4.04 3.66 10.95
C CYS A 126 -3.45 4.45 12.12
N ALA A 127 -4.01 5.62 12.42
CA ALA A 127 -3.55 6.48 13.51
C ALA A 127 -4.49 6.48 14.72
N VAL A 128 -5.52 5.63 14.71
CA VAL A 128 -6.52 5.51 15.78
C VAL A 128 -6.71 4.03 16.17
N PRO A 129 -7.03 3.72 17.43
CA PRO A 129 -7.38 2.37 17.83
C PRO A 129 -8.64 1.87 17.12
N LEU A 130 -8.58 0.64 16.60
CA LEU A 130 -9.70 -0.05 15.96
C LEU A 130 -9.83 -1.46 16.51
N CYS A 131 -11.05 -1.98 16.51
CA CYS A 131 -11.29 -3.39 16.81
C CYS A 131 -10.74 -4.26 15.68
N PRO A 132 -10.02 -5.36 15.99
CA PRO A 132 -9.59 -6.30 14.97
C PRO A 132 -10.82 -6.95 14.33
N LEU A 133 -10.78 -7.09 13.00
CA LEU A 133 -11.78 -7.81 12.23
C LEU A 133 -11.15 -9.08 11.63
N PRO A 134 -11.90 -10.19 11.52
CA PRO A 134 -11.45 -11.36 10.77
C PRO A 134 -11.08 -10.97 9.34
N ASP A 135 -10.03 -11.58 8.78
CA ASP A 135 -9.56 -11.37 7.40
C ASP A 135 -9.13 -9.92 7.05
N VAL A 136 -9.01 -9.05 8.05
CA VAL A 136 -8.47 -7.70 7.92
C VAL A 136 -7.10 -7.63 8.58
N ALA A 137 -6.07 -7.34 7.78
CA ALA A 137 -4.78 -6.91 8.29
C ALA A 137 -4.84 -5.41 8.62
N LEU A 138 -4.33 -5.00 9.77
CA LEU A 138 -4.23 -3.59 10.14
C LEU A 138 -2.78 -3.24 10.46
N TYR A 139 -2.28 -2.20 9.82
CA TYR A 139 -0.99 -1.61 10.08
C TYR A 139 -1.16 -0.18 10.56
N TRP A 140 -0.45 0.16 11.64
CA TRP A 140 -0.43 1.49 12.22
C TRP A 140 0.29 2.49 11.31
N ASP A 141 0.20 3.79 11.66
CA ASP A 141 0.72 4.95 10.91
C ASP A 141 1.96 4.63 10.07
N ARG A 142 3.05 4.18 10.72
CA ARG A 142 4.23 3.63 10.04
C ARG A 142 4.44 2.19 10.45
N ILE A 143 4.41 1.28 9.47
CA ILE A 143 4.85 -0.10 9.65
C ILE A 143 6.32 -0.04 10.14
N PRO A 144 6.71 -0.78 11.21
CA PRO A 144 8.06 -0.75 11.76
C PRO A 144 9.07 -1.50 10.87
N LEU A 145 9.21 -1.03 9.63
CA LEU A 145 10.17 -1.49 8.63
C LEU A 145 11.11 -0.33 8.29
N PRO A 146 12.43 -0.56 8.12
CA PRO A 146 13.39 0.52 7.97
C PRO A 146 13.06 1.54 6.87
N ALA A 147 12.60 1.08 5.70
CA ALA A 147 12.23 1.95 4.59
C ALA A 147 11.01 2.86 4.85
N LEU A 148 10.21 2.57 5.88
CA LEU A 148 9.01 3.31 6.26
C LEU A 148 9.20 4.07 7.57
N ALA A 149 9.70 3.42 8.61
CA ALA A 149 9.83 3.98 9.95
C ALA A 149 11.03 4.94 10.06
N GLU A 150 12.20 4.49 9.59
CA GLU A 150 13.48 5.16 9.83
C GLU A 150 13.92 6.03 8.65
N HIS A 151 13.81 5.52 7.43
CA HIS A 151 14.37 6.16 6.25
C HIS A 151 13.39 7.06 5.50
N TYR A 152 12.08 6.90 5.73
CA TYR A 152 11.08 7.68 5.01
C TYR A 152 11.12 9.16 5.44
N PRO A 153 11.34 10.11 4.50
CA PRO A 153 11.46 11.53 4.83
C PRO A 153 10.23 12.06 5.57
N VAL A 154 10.46 12.76 6.69
CA VAL A 154 9.40 13.41 7.46
C VAL A 154 9.14 14.82 6.93
N ASP A 155 10.19 15.57 6.68
CA ASP A 155 10.14 16.98 6.29
C ASP A 155 10.56 17.19 4.83
N ARG A 156 9.90 18.14 4.17
CA ARG A 156 10.27 18.65 2.86
C ARG A 156 11.40 19.68 3.00
N PRO A 157 12.14 19.97 1.91
CA PRO A 157 13.16 21.03 1.91
C PRO A 157 12.64 22.42 2.33
N ASN A 158 11.34 22.66 2.21
CA ASN A 158 10.70 23.92 2.62
C ASN A 158 10.14 23.90 4.07
N GLY A 159 10.48 22.88 4.87
CA GLY A 159 10.06 22.75 6.27
C GLY A 159 8.62 22.25 6.47
N LYS A 160 7.86 21.97 5.41
CA LYS A 160 6.54 21.33 5.53
C LYS A 160 6.68 19.82 5.67
N ARG A 161 5.85 19.18 6.50
CA ARG A 161 5.83 17.72 6.60
C ARG A 161 5.27 17.04 5.35
N PHE A 162 5.79 15.86 5.02
CA PHE A 162 5.10 14.92 4.15
C PHE A 162 3.88 14.36 4.89
N VAL A 163 2.83 13.99 4.16
CA VAL A 163 1.61 13.37 4.70
C VAL A 163 1.80 11.88 5.02
N GLY A 164 3.02 11.37 4.85
CA GLY A 164 3.39 9.97 5.05
C GLY A 164 3.63 9.22 3.74
N PRO A 165 3.92 7.91 3.81
CA PRO A 165 4.07 7.04 2.65
C PRO A 165 2.75 6.82 1.91
N SER A 166 2.81 6.68 0.59
CA SER A 166 1.64 6.35 -0.20
C SER A 166 1.11 4.94 0.16
N THR A 167 -0.19 4.70 -0.06
CA THR A 167 -0.80 3.38 0.18
C THR A 167 -0.04 2.28 -0.59
N GLY A 168 0.34 2.56 -1.83
CA GLY A 168 1.10 1.62 -2.66
C GLY A 168 2.50 1.34 -2.11
N PHE A 169 3.20 2.37 -1.64
CA PHE A 169 4.55 2.22 -1.11
C PHE A 169 4.61 1.44 0.20
N ASN A 170 3.65 1.68 1.13
CA ASN A 170 3.52 0.87 2.35
C ASN A 170 3.47 -0.64 2.03
N VAL A 171 2.66 -1.00 1.03
CA VAL A 171 2.45 -2.40 0.63
C VAL A 171 3.64 -2.97 -0.12
N LEU A 172 4.27 -2.18 -0.99
CA LEU A 172 5.50 -2.59 -1.69
C LEU A 172 6.59 -2.98 -0.69
N VAL A 173 6.86 -2.11 0.29
CA VAL A 173 7.88 -2.38 1.31
C VAL A 173 7.51 -3.59 2.15
N LEU A 174 6.25 -3.71 2.56
CA LEU A 174 5.78 -4.86 3.33
C LEU A 174 5.99 -6.18 2.58
N LEU A 175 5.59 -6.26 1.31
CA LEU A 175 5.72 -7.48 0.51
C LEU A 175 7.17 -7.81 0.20
N ASP A 176 7.97 -6.79 -0.14
CA ASP A 176 9.40 -6.99 -0.32
C ASP A 176 10.07 -7.55 0.94
N TRP A 177 9.75 -6.98 2.11
CA TRP A 177 10.22 -7.50 3.39
C TRP A 177 9.75 -8.92 3.66
N LEU A 178 8.49 -9.27 3.35
CA LEU A 178 7.97 -10.64 3.52
C LEU A 178 8.72 -11.66 2.66
N ARG A 179 9.17 -11.30 1.46
CA ARG A 179 10.03 -12.19 0.64
C ARG A 179 11.33 -12.50 1.37
N ALA A 180 12.01 -11.47 1.87
CA ALA A 180 13.30 -11.61 2.54
C ALA A 180 13.19 -12.29 3.92
N HIS A 181 12.18 -11.93 4.71
CA HIS A 181 12.03 -12.37 6.09
C HIS A 181 11.33 -13.73 6.23
N ALA A 182 10.23 -13.93 5.49
CA ALA A 182 9.44 -15.16 5.56
C ALA A 182 9.81 -16.19 4.47
N GLY A 183 10.75 -15.85 3.57
CA GLY A 183 11.18 -16.71 2.48
C GLY A 183 10.10 -16.95 1.41
N TYR A 184 9.16 -16.01 1.25
CA TYR A 184 8.08 -16.17 0.28
C TYR A 184 8.60 -16.15 -1.16
N PRO A 185 8.16 -17.09 -2.03
CA PRO A 185 8.81 -17.36 -3.31
C PRO A 185 8.30 -16.49 -4.46
N TYR A 186 7.28 -15.65 -4.24
CA TYR A 186 6.63 -14.92 -5.32
C TYR A 186 7.56 -13.89 -5.96
N ARG A 187 7.32 -13.65 -7.24
CA ARG A 187 7.79 -12.43 -7.91
C ARG A 187 6.88 -11.27 -7.56
N LEU A 188 7.49 -10.13 -7.21
CA LEU A 188 6.76 -8.91 -6.94
C LEU A 188 6.69 -8.07 -8.22
N MET A 189 5.49 -7.67 -8.61
CA MET A 189 5.25 -6.97 -9.88
C MET A 189 4.38 -5.73 -9.68
N THR A 190 4.58 -4.72 -10.51
CA THR A 190 3.75 -3.50 -10.54
C THR A 190 3.18 -3.24 -11.92
N LEU A 191 1.90 -2.88 -11.99
CA LEU A 191 1.22 -2.44 -13.20
C LEU A 191 0.70 -1.02 -13.03
N GLY A 192 1.14 -0.12 -13.91
CA GLY A 192 0.68 1.27 -13.95
C GLY A 192 1.23 2.19 -12.85
N PHE A 193 2.27 1.76 -12.12
CA PHE A 193 3.10 2.62 -11.25
C PHE A 193 4.02 3.50 -12.11
N SER A 194 3.43 4.28 -13.01
CA SER A 194 4.13 5.11 -13.99
C SER A 194 3.60 6.54 -13.99
N ASN A 195 4.29 7.43 -14.70
CA ASN A 195 3.84 8.81 -14.92
C ASN A 195 2.76 8.92 -16.02
N GLU A 196 2.33 7.80 -16.61
CA GLU A 196 1.36 7.82 -17.69
C GLU A 196 -0.05 7.94 -17.14
N ALA A 197 -0.70 9.09 -17.34
CA ALA A 197 -2.10 9.38 -17.01
C ALA A 197 -2.53 9.22 -15.53
N GLY A 198 -1.63 8.87 -14.61
CA GLY A 198 -1.90 8.80 -13.18
C GLY A 198 -1.74 10.16 -12.49
N LYS A 199 -2.72 10.54 -11.65
CA LYS A 199 -2.56 11.68 -10.74
C LYS A 199 -1.78 11.23 -9.51
N LEU A 200 -0.61 11.82 -9.31
CA LEU A 200 0.13 11.70 -8.06
C LEU A 200 -0.50 12.63 -7.04
N TRP A 201 -0.97 12.08 -5.92
CA TRP A 201 -1.47 12.89 -4.83
C TRP A 201 -0.32 13.67 -4.21
N GLY A 202 -0.50 14.98 -4.07
CA GLY A 202 0.52 15.83 -3.46
C GLY A 202 0.72 15.45 -2.00
N GLY A 203 1.96 15.54 -1.53
CA GLY A 203 2.27 15.40 -0.10
C GLY A 203 3.03 14.14 0.29
N HIS A 204 3.22 13.18 -0.61
CA HIS A 204 4.13 12.05 -0.43
C HIS A 204 5.55 12.39 -0.88
N ALA A 205 6.54 11.65 -0.38
CA ALA A 205 7.94 11.75 -0.76
C ALA A 205 8.19 10.96 -2.06
N TRP A 206 7.56 11.38 -3.16
CA TRP A 206 7.55 10.63 -4.42
C TRP A 206 8.95 10.29 -4.95
N ASP A 207 9.91 11.19 -4.81
CA ASP A 207 11.28 10.93 -5.26
C ASP A 207 11.92 9.79 -4.45
N TYR A 208 11.69 9.76 -3.13
CA TYR A 208 12.13 8.67 -2.27
C TYR A 208 11.46 7.35 -2.64
N GLU A 209 10.13 7.32 -2.77
CA GLU A 209 9.38 6.10 -3.09
C GLU A 209 9.80 5.51 -4.44
N ARG A 210 10.06 6.37 -5.43
CA ARG A 210 10.53 5.96 -6.77
C ARG A 210 11.95 5.46 -6.73
N ASN A 211 12.85 6.16 -6.05
CA ASN A 211 14.24 5.73 -5.94
C ASN A 211 14.34 4.37 -5.24
N TRP A 212 13.52 4.16 -4.20
CA TRP A 212 13.40 2.85 -3.57
C TRP A 212 12.89 1.79 -4.54
N LEU A 213 11.82 2.06 -5.30
CA LEU A 213 11.28 1.12 -6.28
C LEU A 213 12.28 0.78 -7.40
N LEU A 214 13.08 1.76 -7.86
CA LEU A 214 14.13 1.55 -8.86
C LEU A 214 15.28 0.66 -8.37
N GLY A 215 15.55 0.65 -7.07
CA GLY A 215 16.56 -0.20 -6.45
C GLY A 215 16.04 -1.55 -5.97
N ALA A 216 14.72 -1.76 -5.97
CA ALA A 216 14.10 -2.98 -5.50
C ALA A 216 14.02 -4.04 -6.61
N ASP A 217 14.07 -5.32 -6.22
CA ASP A 217 13.82 -6.44 -7.13
C ASP A 217 12.31 -6.58 -7.41
N VAL A 218 11.76 -5.63 -8.17
CA VAL A 218 10.35 -5.53 -8.52
C VAL A 218 10.19 -5.41 -10.03
N GLU A 219 9.42 -6.31 -10.63
CA GLU A 219 9.15 -6.31 -12.06
C GLU A 219 8.13 -5.22 -12.41
N VAL A 220 8.53 -4.23 -13.21
CA VAL A 220 7.63 -3.17 -13.70
C VAL A 220 7.02 -3.59 -15.03
N ILE A 221 5.70 -3.79 -15.04
CA ILE A 221 4.95 -4.19 -16.22
C ILE A 221 4.58 -2.95 -17.04
N ALA A 222 5.11 -2.86 -18.25
CA ALA A 222 4.79 -1.78 -19.18
C ALA A 222 3.33 -1.84 -19.62
N LEU A 223 2.68 -0.67 -19.67
CA LEU A 223 1.33 -0.55 -20.22
C LEU A 223 1.37 -0.73 -21.74
N LYS A 224 0.33 -1.33 -22.29
CA LYS A 224 0.15 -1.44 -23.74
C LYS A 224 -0.02 -0.04 -24.33
N PRO A 225 0.64 0.24 -25.47
CA PRO A 225 0.55 1.54 -26.11
C PRO A 225 -0.90 1.83 -26.52
N ARG A 226 -1.40 2.99 -26.11
CA ARG A 226 -2.71 3.48 -26.56
C ARG A 226 -2.62 3.96 -28.00
N SER A 227 -3.60 3.60 -28.82
CA SER A 227 -3.74 4.14 -30.17
C SER A 227 -3.82 5.67 -30.11
N TRP A 228 -3.09 6.33 -31.02
CA TRP A 228 -2.85 7.76 -30.99
C TRP A 228 -4.13 8.62 -31.02
N TRP A 229 -5.21 8.13 -31.65
CA TRP A 229 -6.52 8.78 -31.66
C TRP A 229 -7.20 8.86 -30.28
N ARG A 230 -6.99 7.86 -29.41
CA ARG A 230 -7.55 7.87 -28.04
C ARG A 230 -6.83 8.87 -27.14
N LYS A 231 -5.57 9.22 -27.43
CA LYS A 231 -4.87 10.30 -26.70
C LYS A 231 -5.53 11.67 -26.94
N LEU A 232 -6.09 11.91 -28.13
CA LEU A 232 -6.75 13.17 -28.49
C LEU A 232 -8.13 13.34 -27.84
N LEU A 233 -8.85 12.25 -27.58
CA LEU A 233 -10.22 12.29 -27.04
C LEU A 233 -10.29 12.41 -25.52
N PHE A 234 -9.22 12.04 -24.80
CA PHE A 234 -9.18 12.02 -23.33
C PHE A 234 -8.11 12.97 -22.75
N SER A 235 -7.57 13.89 -23.55
CA SER A 235 -6.76 15.00 -23.07
C SER A 235 -7.70 16.18 -22.76
N LYS A 236 -8.32 16.16 -21.59
CA LYS A 236 -8.94 17.32 -20.93
C LYS A 236 -8.64 17.24 -19.45
#